data_AF-A0A1Q3CGD6-F1
#
_entry.id   AF-A0A1Q3CGD6-F1
#
_cell.length_a   1.000
_cell.length_b   1.000
_cell.length_c   1.000
_cell.angle_alpha   90.00
_cell.angle_beta   90.00
_cell.angle_gamma   90.00
#
_symmetry.space_group_name_H-M   'P 1'
#
loop_
_entity.id
_entity.type
_entity.pdbx_description
1 polymer ?
#
loop_
_entity_poly.entity_id
_entity_poly.type
_entity_poly.pdbx_seq_one_letter_code
_entity_poly.pdbx_strand_id
1 'polypeptide(L)'
;MRGGGGGHDPFDIFQSFFGGNPFGWGGSSRGRRQRRGEDVVHPLKFSWEDLYIGTSKKLSLSRNVICSKCKGKGSKSGASMKCSGCQGSRMKVSIRQLGPPMIQQMQHPCNECKGTSETINDRDRCPQCKGEKVVQEKKVLKVIVEKGMRNGQKITFPREANEALDSHW
;
A
#
# COMPACT_ATOMS: atom_id res chain seq x y z
N MET A 1 59.27 -8.06 37.37
CA MET A 1 58.93 -7.47 36.05
C MET A 1 58.70 -8.58 35.04
N ARG A 2 57.43 -8.86 34.70
CA ARG A 2 56.89 -9.54 33.49
C ARG A 2 55.42 -9.81 33.84
N GLY A 3 54.41 -9.17 33.26
CA GLY A 3 54.20 -8.89 31.84
C GLY A 3 53.07 -9.81 31.36
N GLY A 4 51.86 -9.59 31.87
CA GLY A 4 50.66 -10.34 31.48
C GLY A 4 50.10 -9.79 30.17
N GLY A 5 50.20 -10.59 29.11
CA GLY A 5 49.54 -10.32 27.83
C GLY A 5 48.32 -11.22 27.71
N GLY A 6 47.14 -10.67 27.98
CA GLY A 6 45.87 -11.29 27.62
C GLY A 6 45.70 -11.27 26.10
N GLY A 7 45.69 -12.45 25.49
CA GLY A 7 45.24 -12.61 24.11
C GLY A 7 43.74 -12.37 24.06
N HIS A 8 43.33 -11.27 23.43
CA HIS A 8 41.94 -11.05 23.07
C HIS A 8 41.67 -11.75 21.74
N ASP A 9 40.81 -12.77 21.76
CA ASP A 9 40.32 -13.43 20.56
C ASP A 9 39.45 -12.45 19.75
N PRO A 10 39.71 -12.24 18.45
CA PRO A 10 38.91 -11.34 17.59
C PRO A 10 37.43 -11.75 17.44
N PHE A 11 37.08 -12.98 17.82
CA PHE A 11 35.73 -13.51 17.78
C PHE A 11 34.83 -13.02 18.94
N ASP A 12 35.40 -12.56 20.05
CA ASP A 12 34.63 -12.10 21.23
C ASP A 12 33.97 -10.72 21.02
N ILE A 13 34.61 -9.87 20.20
CA ILE A 13 34.05 -8.58 19.77
C ILE A 13 32.85 -8.78 18.83
N PHE A 14 32.90 -9.81 17.98
CA PHE A 14 31.81 -10.12 17.06
C PHE A 14 30.60 -10.74 17.78
N GLN A 15 30.83 -11.55 18.82
CA GLN A 15 29.77 -12.12 19.66
C GLN A 15 29.09 -11.07 20.55
N SER A 16 29.84 -10.08 21.05
CA SER A 16 29.30 -8.95 21.80
C SER A 16 28.37 -8.05 20.96
N PHE A 17 28.53 -8.08 19.63
CA PHE A 17 27.69 -7.30 18.71
C PHE A 17 26.51 -8.09 18.11
N PHE A 18 26.57 -9.42 18.09
CA PHE A 18 25.58 -10.27 17.39
C PHE A 18 24.93 -11.40 18.21
N GLY A 19 25.24 -11.58 19.51
CA GLY A 19 24.78 -12.77 20.23
C GLY A 19 24.53 -12.63 21.75
N GLY A 20 23.42 -11.99 22.12
CA GLY A 20 22.62 -12.29 23.34
C GLY A 20 23.22 -11.92 24.71
N ASN A 21 22.75 -10.86 25.38
CA ASN A 21 21.58 -10.80 26.32
C ASN A 21 22.15 -10.36 27.69
N PRO A 22 21.64 -9.37 28.49
CA PRO A 22 20.51 -9.61 29.40
C PRO A 22 19.80 -8.36 30.03
N PHE A 23 19.99 -7.13 29.52
CA PHE A 23 19.42 -5.92 30.14
C PHE A 23 18.36 -5.29 29.25
N GLY A 24 17.10 -5.47 29.67
CA GLY A 24 16.05 -4.47 29.53
C GLY A 24 15.81 -3.93 28.14
N TRP A 25 14.87 -4.54 27.43
CA TRP A 25 13.61 -3.91 27.03
C TRP A 25 12.80 -4.92 26.26
N GLY A 26 11.63 -5.24 26.82
CA GLY A 26 10.60 -6.00 26.14
C GLY A 26 10.40 -5.39 24.77
N GLY A 27 10.89 -6.10 23.75
CA GLY A 27 10.55 -5.89 22.36
C GLY A 27 9.07 -6.14 22.26
N SER A 28 8.30 -5.10 22.58
CA SER A 28 6.88 -5.01 22.33
C SER A 28 6.70 -5.50 20.91
N SER A 29 6.08 -6.68 20.82
CA SER A 29 5.50 -7.21 19.60
C SER A 29 4.73 -6.04 18.99
N ARG A 30 5.37 -5.33 18.06
CA ARG A 30 4.76 -4.23 17.32
C ARG A 30 3.75 -4.95 16.45
N GLY A 31 2.59 -5.16 17.05
CA GLY A 31 1.42 -5.74 16.43
C GLY A 31 1.32 -5.11 15.07
N ARG A 32 1.33 -5.98 14.06
CA ARG A 32 1.18 -5.71 12.64
C ARG A 32 0.09 -4.65 12.48
N ARG A 33 0.49 -3.36 12.49
CA ARG A 33 -0.47 -2.25 12.41
C ARG A 33 -0.99 -2.34 11.00
N GLN A 34 -2.19 -2.89 10.87
CA GLN A 34 -2.91 -3.03 9.63
C GLN A 34 -2.84 -1.66 8.95
N ARG A 35 -2.09 -1.56 7.84
CA ARG A 35 -1.89 -0.30 7.12
C ARG A 35 -3.29 0.13 6.68
N ARG A 36 -3.85 1.13 7.37
CA ARG A 36 -5.13 1.72 6.96
C ARG A 36 -4.85 2.44 5.64
N GLY A 37 -5.74 2.25 4.66
CA GLY A 37 -5.69 3.01 3.42
C GLY A 37 -5.74 4.52 3.72
N GLU A 38 -5.20 5.31 2.81
CA GLU A 38 -5.20 6.78 2.94
C GLU A 38 -6.64 7.31 3.00
N ASP A 39 -6.88 8.26 3.90
CA ASP A 39 -8.18 8.89 4.05
C ASP A 39 -8.45 9.83 2.87
N VAL A 40 -9.63 9.73 2.25
CA VAL A 40 -10.05 10.60 1.16
C VAL A 40 -10.96 11.70 1.72
N VAL A 41 -10.57 12.97 1.51
CA VAL A 41 -11.34 14.13 1.98
C VAL A 41 -12.06 14.79 0.81
N HIS A 42 -13.40 14.87 0.91
CA HIS A 42 -14.23 15.55 -0.07
C HIS A 42 -14.81 16.85 0.51
N PRO A 43 -14.38 18.03 0.04
CA PRO A 43 -14.96 19.29 0.48
C PRO A 43 -16.37 19.47 -0.11
N LEU A 44 -17.35 19.73 0.75
CA LEU A 44 -18.73 20.02 0.35
C LEU A 44 -19.08 21.47 0.66
N LYS A 45 -19.72 22.13 -0.29
CA LYS A 45 -20.21 23.51 -0.13
C LYS A 45 -21.67 23.49 0.32
N PHE A 46 -21.96 24.27 1.36
CA PHE A 46 -23.30 24.50 1.88
C PHE A 46 -23.56 26.00 1.92
N SER A 47 -24.83 26.38 1.75
CA SER A 47 -25.24 27.77 1.99
C SER A 47 -25.39 28.01 3.49
N TRP A 48 -25.49 29.28 3.90
CA TRP A 48 -25.69 29.61 5.31
C TRP A 48 -27.05 29.11 5.81
N GLU A 49 -28.09 29.19 4.99
CA GLU A 49 -29.45 28.77 5.34
C GLU A 49 -29.50 27.25 5.61
N ASP A 50 -28.79 26.47 4.78
CA ASP A 50 -28.64 25.02 4.96
C ASP A 50 -28.05 24.65 6.34
N LEU A 51 -27.13 25.48 6.87
CA LEU A 51 -26.49 25.27 8.18
C LEU A 51 -27.38 25.69 9.35
N TYR A 52 -28.26 26.67 9.16
CA TYR A 52 -29.22 27.11 10.19
C TYR A 52 -30.41 26.16 10.32
N ILE A 53 -30.94 25.69 9.20
CA ILE A 53 -32.13 24.81 9.16
C ILE A 53 -31.73 23.35 9.35
N GLY A 54 -30.50 22.98 8.95
CA GLY A 54 -30.07 21.59 8.87
C GLY A 54 -30.61 20.93 7.60
N THR A 55 -29.77 20.17 6.90
CA THR A 55 -30.12 19.57 5.62
C THR A 55 -29.48 18.20 5.46
N SER A 56 -29.96 17.40 4.51
CA SER A 56 -29.31 16.16 4.14
C SER A 56 -29.00 16.15 2.65
N LYS A 57 -27.72 16.03 2.28
CA LYS A 57 -27.26 15.96 0.89
C LYS A 57 -26.74 14.56 0.57
N LYS A 58 -26.97 14.12 -0.66
CA LYS A 58 -26.44 12.86 -1.18
C LYS A 58 -25.13 13.15 -1.91
N LEU A 59 -24.06 12.47 -1.50
CA LEU A 59 -22.74 12.52 -2.13
C LEU A 59 -22.50 11.20 -2.87
N SER A 60 -22.35 11.26 -4.20
CA SER A 60 -21.90 10.10 -4.98
C SER A 60 -20.38 10.00 -4.95
N LEU A 61 -19.85 8.92 -4.38
CA LEU A 61 -18.44 8.61 -4.34
C LEU A 61 -18.15 7.41 -5.24
N SER A 62 -17.10 7.50 -6.06
CA SER A 62 -16.49 6.34 -6.73
C SER A 62 -15.28 5.89 -5.93
N ARG A 63 -15.30 4.65 -5.44
CA ARG A 63 -14.19 4.04 -4.68
C ARG A 63 -13.71 2.76 -5.36
N ASN A 64 -12.43 2.44 -5.21
CA ASN A 64 -11.89 1.15 -5.61
C ASN A 64 -12.11 0.14 -4.50
N VAL A 65 -12.70 -1.01 -4.82
CA VAL A 65 -12.94 -2.11 -3.89
C VAL A 65 -12.24 -3.38 -4.36
N ILE A 66 -11.85 -4.24 -3.44
CA ILE A 66 -11.30 -5.55 -3.81
C ILE A 66 -12.38 -6.32 -4.56
N CYS A 67 -12.01 -6.88 -5.72
CA CYS A 67 -12.96 -7.63 -6.53
C CYS A 67 -13.51 -8.82 -5.73
N SER A 68 -14.82 -8.83 -5.48
CA SER A 68 -15.49 -9.88 -4.71
C SER A 68 -15.39 -11.26 -5.35
N LYS A 69 -15.40 -11.34 -6.69
CA LYS A 69 -15.33 -12.61 -7.43
C LYS A 69 -13.98 -13.31 -7.33
N CYS A 70 -12.88 -12.57 -7.47
CA CYS A 70 -11.53 -13.15 -7.37
C CYS A 70 -10.85 -12.92 -6.02
N LYS A 71 -11.51 -12.23 -5.08
CA LYS A 71 -10.98 -11.85 -3.75
C LYS A 71 -9.57 -11.24 -3.85
N GLY A 72 -9.36 -10.38 -4.82
CA GLY A 72 -8.06 -9.73 -5.05
C GLY A 72 -6.98 -10.58 -5.74
N LYS A 73 -7.29 -11.80 -6.21
CA LYS A 73 -6.31 -12.62 -6.96
C LYS A 73 -6.13 -12.17 -8.41
N GLY A 74 -7.18 -11.63 -9.03
CA GLY A 74 -7.18 -11.18 -10.43
C GLY A 74 -7.49 -12.27 -11.45
N SER A 75 -7.45 -13.55 -11.04
CA SER A 75 -7.80 -14.71 -11.88
C SER A 75 -9.04 -15.44 -11.37
N LYS A 76 -9.69 -16.20 -12.25
CA LYS A 76 -10.86 -17.05 -11.93
C LYS A 76 -10.45 -18.28 -11.11
N SER A 77 -9.41 -18.97 -11.56
CA SER A 77 -8.84 -20.17 -10.93
C SER A 77 -7.98 -19.85 -9.70
N GLY A 78 -7.56 -18.59 -9.54
CA GLY A 78 -6.57 -18.21 -8.55
C GLY A 78 -5.13 -18.53 -8.98
N ALA A 79 -4.93 -19.08 -10.17
CA ALA A 79 -3.61 -19.29 -10.75
C ALA A 79 -3.02 -17.95 -11.21
N SER A 80 -1.72 -17.78 -10.98
CA SER A 80 -0.91 -16.71 -11.51
C SER A 80 0.45 -17.28 -11.91
N MET A 81 1.04 -16.78 -12.98
CA MET A 81 2.35 -17.19 -13.44
C MET A 81 3.36 -16.08 -13.14
N LYS A 82 4.62 -16.44 -12.92
CA LYS A 82 5.68 -15.44 -12.78
C LYS A 82 5.80 -14.67 -14.10
N CYS A 83 5.93 -13.35 -14.00
CA CYS A 83 6.13 -12.51 -15.18
C CYS A 83 7.44 -12.90 -15.89
N SER A 84 7.38 -13.26 -17.17
CA SER A 84 8.56 -13.61 -17.98
C SER A 84 9.57 -12.48 -18.06
N GLY A 85 9.12 -11.24 -18.27
CA GLY A 85 10.00 -10.10 -18.51
C GLY A 85 10.78 -9.59 -17.31
N CYS A 86 10.29 -9.79 -16.08
CA CYS A 86 11.03 -9.40 -14.88
C CYS A 86 11.35 -10.57 -13.96
N GLN A 87 10.96 -11.80 -14.32
CA GLN A 87 11.14 -13.03 -13.54
C GLN A 87 10.70 -12.88 -12.06
N GLY A 88 9.66 -12.09 -11.81
CA GLY A 88 9.18 -11.78 -10.45
C GLY A 88 9.80 -10.55 -9.77
N SER A 89 10.76 -9.87 -10.40
CA SER A 89 11.46 -8.68 -9.85
C SER A 89 10.60 -7.40 -9.81
N ARG A 90 9.42 -7.38 -10.43
CA ARG A 90 8.49 -6.22 -10.57
C ARG A 90 9.03 -5.02 -11.36
N MET A 91 10.34 -4.84 -11.40
CA MET A 91 11.04 -3.73 -12.03
C MET A 91 11.91 -4.22 -13.19
N LYS A 92 12.11 -3.37 -14.19
CA LYS A 92 13.10 -3.51 -15.26
C LYS A 92 14.09 -2.35 -15.16
N VAL A 93 15.37 -2.64 -15.36
CA VAL A 93 16.44 -1.63 -15.38
C VAL A 93 16.72 -1.27 -16.84
N SER A 94 16.50 -0.01 -17.21
CA SER A 94 16.93 0.52 -18.51
C SER A 94 18.18 1.35 -18.33
N ILE A 95 19.22 1.03 -19.10
CA ILE A 95 20.48 1.78 -19.10
C ILE A 95 20.41 2.78 -20.26
N ARG A 96 20.50 4.08 -19.94
CA ARG A 96 20.60 5.16 -20.92
C ARG A 96 22.00 5.73 -20.89
N GLN A 97 22.72 5.66 -22.01
CA GLN A 97 24.02 6.28 -22.15
C GLN A 97 23.84 7.76 -22.52
N LEU A 98 24.33 8.67 -21.68
CA LEU A 98 24.23 10.12 -21.89
C LEU A 98 25.52 10.71 -22.51
N GLY A 99 26.58 9.90 -22.59
CA GLY A 99 27.87 10.23 -23.18
C GLY A 99 28.99 9.43 -22.48
N PRO A 100 30.21 9.39 -23.01
CA PRO A 100 31.36 8.84 -22.27
C PRO A 100 31.73 9.79 -21.11
N PRO A 101 31.91 9.35 -19.84
CA PRO A 101 31.72 8.02 -19.23
C PRO A 101 30.39 7.87 -18.46
N MET A 102 29.38 8.70 -18.74
CA MET A 102 28.13 8.77 -17.98
C MET A 102 27.07 7.79 -18.49
N ILE A 103 26.81 6.76 -17.68
CA ILE A 103 25.65 5.88 -17.83
C ILE A 103 24.60 6.20 -16.77
N GLN A 104 23.35 6.34 -17.17
CA GLN A 104 22.22 6.49 -16.27
C GLN A 104 21.45 5.18 -16.22
N GLN A 105 21.37 4.57 -15.04
CA GLN A 105 20.48 3.44 -14.79
C GLN A 105 19.14 3.97 -14.29
N MET A 106 18.07 3.71 -15.02
CA MET A 106 16.71 4.06 -14.61
C MET A 106 15.95 2.77 -14.32
N GLN A 107 15.34 2.70 -13.15
CA GLN A 107 14.46 1.60 -12.79
C GLN A 107 13.02 1.99 -13.09
N HIS A 108 12.33 1.16 -13.86
CA HIS A 108 10.92 1.36 -14.20
C HIS A 108 10.12 0.11 -13.86
N PRO A 109 8.82 0.25 -13.53
CA PRO A 109 7.96 -0.91 -13.36
C PRO A 109 7.94 -1.74 -14.65
N CYS A 110 7.98 -3.06 -14.50
CA CYS A 110 7.98 -3.97 -15.65
C CYS A 110 6.71 -3.76 -16.48
N ASN A 111 6.85 -3.47 -17.78
CA ASN A 111 5.70 -3.21 -18.67
C ASN A 111 4.73 -4.40 -18.79
N GLU A 112 5.21 -5.63 -18.64
CA GLU A 112 4.40 -6.85 -18.79
C GLU A 112 3.49 -7.10 -17.58
N CYS A 113 4.00 -6.93 -16.35
CA CYS A 113 3.23 -7.12 -15.12
C CYS A 113 2.82 -5.82 -14.44
N LYS A 114 3.21 -4.65 -14.94
CA LYS A 114 2.94 -3.33 -14.33
C LYS A 114 3.29 -3.29 -12.83
N GLY A 115 4.35 -3.99 -12.43
CA GLY A 115 4.78 -4.07 -11.03
C GLY A 115 4.11 -5.15 -10.18
N THR A 116 3.24 -6.01 -10.72
CA THR A 116 2.56 -7.07 -9.93
C THR A 116 3.38 -8.35 -9.73
N SER A 117 4.60 -8.44 -10.28
CA SER A 117 5.50 -9.63 -10.33
C SER A 117 4.95 -10.86 -11.08
N GLU A 118 3.64 -10.91 -11.25
CA GLU A 118 2.90 -12.04 -11.78
C GLU A 118 2.03 -11.60 -12.94
N THR A 119 1.90 -12.49 -13.92
CA THR A 119 1.07 -12.34 -15.11
C THR A 119 -0.02 -13.41 -15.08
N ILE A 120 -1.22 -13.03 -15.52
CA ILE A 120 -2.39 -13.92 -15.55
C ILE A 120 -2.71 -14.23 -17.00
N ASN A 121 -2.93 -15.50 -17.32
CA ASN A 121 -3.38 -15.93 -18.64
C ASN A 121 -4.70 -15.27 -19.00
N ASP A 122 -4.84 -14.79 -20.23
CA ASP A 122 -6.01 -14.02 -20.68
C ASP A 122 -7.33 -14.77 -20.53
N ARG A 123 -7.31 -16.10 -20.72
CA ARG A 123 -8.48 -16.98 -20.54
C ARG A 123 -8.94 -17.06 -19.08
N ASP A 124 -7.99 -16.96 -18.15
CA ASP A 124 -8.19 -17.08 -16.71
C ASP A 124 -8.37 -15.74 -16.00
N ARG A 125 -8.24 -14.61 -16.71
CA ARG A 125 -8.50 -13.29 -16.13
C ARG A 125 -9.91 -13.22 -15.58
N CYS A 126 -10.05 -12.60 -14.40
CA CYS A 126 -11.36 -12.37 -13.82
C CYS A 126 -12.18 -11.46 -14.73
N PRO A 127 -13.43 -11.81 -15.08
CA PRO A 127 -14.23 -11.03 -16.02
C PRO A 127 -14.71 -9.69 -15.42
N GLN A 128 -14.67 -9.54 -14.09
CA GLN A 128 -15.08 -8.30 -13.41
C GLN A 128 -13.95 -7.28 -13.32
N CYS A 129 -12.78 -7.67 -12.81
CA CYS A 129 -11.64 -6.75 -12.66
C CYS A 129 -10.64 -6.82 -13.82
N LYS A 130 -10.83 -7.72 -14.78
CA LYS A 130 -9.93 -7.91 -15.95
C LYS A 130 -8.44 -8.10 -15.60
N GLY A 131 -8.17 -8.60 -14.39
CA GLY A 131 -6.81 -8.80 -13.87
C GLY A 131 -6.29 -7.68 -12.95
N GLU A 132 -7.02 -6.57 -12.80
CA GLU A 132 -6.63 -5.43 -11.95
C GLU A 132 -6.84 -5.69 -10.45
N LYS A 133 -7.51 -6.79 -10.10
CA LYS A 133 -7.79 -7.25 -8.73
C LYS A 133 -8.73 -6.35 -7.92
N VAL A 134 -8.91 -5.10 -8.31
CA VAL A 134 -9.90 -4.14 -7.79
C VAL A 134 -10.99 -3.84 -8.81
N VAL A 135 -12.13 -3.33 -8.37
CA VAL A 135 -13.25 -2.87 -9.20
C VAL A 135 -13.69 -1.51 -8.69
N GLN A 136 -14.08 -0.60 -9.59
CA GLN A 136 -14.70 0.67 -9.20
C GLN A 136 -16.16 0.47 -8.81
N GLU A 137 -16.50 0.85 -7.58
CA GLU A 137 -17.86 0.85 -7.07
C GLU A 137 -18.33 2.29 -6.83
N LYS A 138 -19.54 2.60 -7.31
CA LYS A 138 -20.20 3.88 -7.05
C LYS A 138 -21.14 3.72 -5.86
N LYS A 139 -20.91 4.50 -4.81
CA LYS A 139 -21.75 4.51 -3.61
C LYS A 139 -22.28 5.90 -3.32
N VAL A 140 -23.54 5.99 -2.96
CA VAL A 140 -24.17 7.26 -2.56
C VAL A 140 -24.19 7.32 -1.04
N LEU A 141 -23.40 8.23 -0.47
CA LEU A 141 -23.37 8.51 0.95
C LEU A 141 -24.36 9.62 1.27
N LYS A 142 -25.18 9.45 2.31
CA LYS A 142 -26.06 10.50 2.81
C LYS A 142 -25.32 11.28 3.88
N VAL A 143 -24.99 12.54 3.58
CA VAL A 143 -24.37 13.47 4.51
C VAL A 143 -25.47 14.24 5.20
N ILE A 144 -25.57 14.08 6.51
CA ILE A 144 -26.52 14.79 7.37
C ILE A 144 -25.77 15.97 7.98
N VAL A 145 -26.29 17.18 7.76
CA VAL A 145 -25.76 18.42 8.33
C VAL A 145 -26.74 18.89 9.40
N GLU A 146 -26.29 18.87 10.64
CA GLU A 146 -27.06 19.31 11.78
C GLU A 146 -27.04 20.84 11.90
N LYS A 147 -28.06 21.38 12.57
CA LYS A 147 -28.19 22.81 12.82
C LYS A 147 -27.00 23.31 13.63
N GLY A 148 -26.37 24.41 13.19
CA GLY A 148 -25.27 25.03 13.90
C GLY A 148 -23.91 24.30 13.77
N MET A 149 -23.78 23.37 12.82
CA MET A 149 -22.48 22.81 12.45
C MET A 149 -21.49 23.91 12.04
N ARG A 150 -20.23 23.76 12.45
CA ARG A 150 -19.18 24.75 12.19
C ARG A 150 -18.51 24.50 10.84
N ASN A 151 -18.03 25.56 10.20
CA ASN A 151 -17.19 25.44 9.02
C ASN A 151 -15.91 24.65 9.36
N GLY A 152 -15.52 23.72 8.48
CA GLY A 152 -14.36 22.83 8.69
C GLY A 152 -14.62 21.61 9.58
N GLN A 153 -15.84 21.42 10.08
CA GLN A 153 -16.21 20.20 10.79
C GLN A 153 -16.19 19.00 9.83
N LYS A 154 -15.54 17.92 10.25
CA LYS A 154 -15.38 16.70 9.45
C LYS A 154 -16.38 15.65 9.88
N ILE A 155 -17.09 15.08 8.90
CA ILE A 155 -17.93 13.89 9.10
C ILE A 155 -17.16 12.70 8.52
N THR A 156 -16.79 11.75 9.38
CA THR A 156 -16.02 10.58 8.97
C THR A 156 -16.96 9.43 8.65
N PHE A 157 -16.85 8.89 7.43
CA PHE A 157 -17.52 7.66 7.04
C PHE A 157 -16.51 6.49 7.10
N PRO A 158 -16.58 5.64 8.13
CA PRO A 158 -15.61 4.56 8.31
C PRO A 158 -15.73 3.54 7.17
N ARG A 159 -14.58 3.07 6.65
CA ARG A 159 -14.46 2.00 5.63
C ARG A 159 -15.02 2.34 4.25
N GLU A 160 -15.28 3.62 3.97
CA GLU A 160 -15.72 4.09 2.65
C GLU A 160 -14.56 4.57 1.75
N ALA A 161 -13.33 4.52 2.25
CA ALA A 161 -12.12 4.84 1.49
C ALA A 161 -11.78 3.72 0.49
N ASN A 162 -10.78 3.99 -0.36
CA ASN A 162 -10.30 3.03 -1.34
C ASN A 162 -9.68 1.80 -0.65
N GLU A 163 -10.03 0.61 -1.13
CA GLU A 163 -9.38 -0.64 -0.74
C GLU A 163 -8.21 -0.89 -1.69
N ALA A 164 -7.00 -0.80 -1.16
CA ALA A 164 -5.81 -1.25 -1.86
C ALA A 164 -5.47 -2.67 -1.40
N LEU A 165 -5.07 -3.53 -2.35
CA LEU A 165 -4.32 -4.72 -1.99
C LEU A 165 -2.94 -4.25 -1.52
N ASP A 166 -2.53 -4.74 -0.36
CA ASP A 166 -1.28 -4.38 0.30
C ASP A 166 -0.10 -4.69 -0.65
N SER A 167 0.26 -3.72 -1.49
CA SER A 167 1.47 -3.79 -2.30
C SER A 167 2.59 -3.46 -1.33
N HIS A 168 3.15 -4.52 -0.72
CA HIS A 168 4.43 -4.45 -0.04
C HIS A 168 5.42 -3.73 -0.97
N TRP A 169 5.76 -2.49 -0.59
CA TRP A 169 6.92 -1.72 -1.02
C TRP A 169 8.08 -2.07 -0.09
#